data_AF-A0A3M1NNE3-F1
#
_entry.id   AF-A0A3M1NNE3-F1
#
_cell.length_a   1.000
_cell.length_b   1.000
_cell.length_c   1.000
_cell.angle_alpha   90.00
_cell.angle_beta   90.00
_cell.angle_gamma   90.00
#
_symmetry.space_group_name_H-M   'P 1'
#
loop_
_entity.id
_entity.type
_entity.pdbx_description
1 polymer ?
#
loop_
_entity_poly.entity_id
_entity_poly.type
_entity_poly.pdbx_seq_one_letter_code
_entity_poly.pdbx_strand_id
1 'polypeptide(L)'
;RLLEPYLEGKEPEDFILPLLQRGDDRDPFHLRRRISSHNTLANLDLKELARRAGLERPETLTFHVSRHTFADLARRTGDVFAVSKALGHQRLEVTEKYLASFDEEAVDNLARELWSE
;
A
#
# COMPACT_ATOMS: atom_id res chain seq x y z
N ARG A 1 14.46 4.35 13.93
CA ARG A 1 13.17 3.82 13.40
C ARG A 1 12.56 4.87 12.46
N LEU A 2 11.92 4.50 11.35
CA LEU A 2 11.43 5.44 10.32
C LEU A 2 10.46 6.52 10.84
N LEU A 3 9.68 6.22 11.87
CA LEU A 3 8.66 7.13 12.39
C LEU A 3 9.15 8.07 13.50
N GLU A 4 10.33 7.81 14.09
CA GLU A 4 10.85 8.60 15.23
C GLU A 4 10.85 10.11 14.98
N PRO A 5 11.29 10.63 13.82
CA PRO A 5 11.30 12.08 13.58
C PRO A 5 9.91 12.73 13.57
N TYR A 6 8.85 11.94 13.42
CA TYR A 6 7.47 12.44 13.35
C TYR A 6 6.74 12.41 14.69
N LEU A 7 7.33 11.81 15.72
CA LEU A 7 6.71 11.65 17.04
C LEU A 7 7.08 12.78 18.01
N GLU A 8 8.16 13.52 17.74
CA GLU A 8 8.61 14.60 18.60
C GLU A 8 7.59 15.76 18.60
N GLY A 9 7.16 16.18 19.79
CA GLY A 9 6.20 17.28 19.97
C GLY A 9 4.76 16.98 19.53
N LYS A 10 4.40 15.70 19.35
CA LYS A 10 3.03 15.28 19.02
C LYS A 10 2.18 15.07 20.27
N GLU A 11 0.95 15.54 20.20
CA GLU A 11 -0.09 15.23 21.18
C GLU A 11 -0.87 13.96 20.77
N PRO A 12 -1.57 13.28 21.71
CA PRO A 12 -2.23 12.00 21.43
C PRO A 12 -3.25 12.00 20.28
N GLU A 13 -3.93 13.13 20.04
CA GLU A 13 -4.92 13.25 18.96
C GLU A 13 -4.33 13.72 17.62
N ASP A 14 -3.02 13.93 17.55
CA ASP A 14 -2.38 14.33 16.30
C ASP A 14 -2.07 13.12 15.42
N PHE A 15 -2.22 13.30 14.10
CA PHE A 15 -1.75 12.32 13.14
C PHE A 15 -0.22 12.19 13.20
N ILE A 16 0.27 10.94 13.13
CA ILE A 16 1.71 10.64 13.11
C ILE A 16 2.38 11.40 11.96
N LEU A 17 1.88 11.22 10.74
CA LEU A 17 2.42 11.90 9.56
C LEU A 17 1.79 13.29 9.42
N PRO A 18 2.57 14.32 9.02
CA PRO A 18 2.10 15.70 8.86
C PRO A 18 1.31 15.91 7.55
N LEU A 19 0.53 14.91 7.12
CA LEU A 19 -0.32 14.97 5.93
C LEU A 19 -1.73 15.49 6.28
N LEU A 20 -2.19 15.19 7.49
CA LEU A 20 -3.47 15.62 8.03
C LEU A 20 -3.23 16.42 9.30
N GLN A 21 -4.17 17.32 9.59
CA GLN A 21 -4.23 18.14 10.78
C GLN A 21 -5.37 17.67 11.67
N ARG A 22 -5.22 17.92 12.98
CA ARG A 22 -6.26 17.64 13.97
C ARG A 22 -7.58 18.27 13.53
N GLY A 23 -8.64 17.47 13.46
CA GLY A 23 -9.97 17.92 13.05
C GLY A 23 -10.31 17.76 11.57
N ASP A 24 -9.35 17.39 10.71
CA ASP A 24 -9.66 17.02 9.31
C ASP A 24 -10.59 15.80 9.20
N ASP A 25 -10.58 14.96 10.23
CA ASP A 25 -11.38 13.73 10.36
C ASP A 25 -12.82 13.97 10.83
N ARG A 26 -13.17 15.20 11.22
CA ARG A 26 -14.54 15.55 11.65
C ARG A 26 -15.54 15.52 10.50
N ASP A 27 -15.08 15.79 9.28
CA ASP A 27 -15.88 15.69 8.06
C ASP A 27 -15.32 14.58 7.16
N PRO A 28 -16.03 13.45 7.01
CA PRO A 28 -15.60 12.34 6.16
C PRO A 28 -15.33 12.73 4.70
N PHE A 29 -16.05 13.71 4.17
CA PHE A 29 -15.87 14.14 2.78
C PHE A 29 -14.59 14.95 2.60
N HIS A 30 -14.34 15.91 3.50
CA HIS A 30 -13.09 16.66 3.56
C HIS A 30 -11.89 15.75 3.79
N LEU A 31 -11.99 14.82 4.76
CA LEU A 31 -10.96 13.82 5.03
C LEU A 31 -10.61 13.02 3.78
N ARG A 32 -11.62 12.48 3.09
CA ARG A 32 -11.43 11.70 1.86
C ARG A 32 -10.75 12.51 0.77
N ARG A 33 -11.13 13.78 0.61
CA ARG A 33 -10.51 14.68 -0.38
C ARG A 33 -9.04 14.94 -0.07
N ARG A 34 -8.70 15.21 1.20
CA ARG A 34 -7.30 15.40 1.63
C ARG A 34 -6.46 14.16 1.41
N ILE A 35 -6.96 12.98 1.83
CA ILE A 35 -6.28 11.70 1.60
C ILE A 35 -6.03 11.49 0.11
N SER A 36 -7.05 11.70 -0.72
CA SER A 36 -6.94 11.56 -2.18
C SER A 36 -5.85 12.48 -2.75
N SER A 37 -5.83 13.75 -2.34
CA SER A 37 -4.83 14.73 -2.81
C SER A 37 -3.41 14.34 -2.40
N HIS A 38 -3.19 13.96 -1.14
CA HIS A 38 -1.87 13.52 -0.68
C HIS A 38 -1.42 12.21 -1.33
N ASN A 39 -2.34 11.27 -1.60
CA ASN A 39 -2.02 10.06 -2.35
C ASN A 39 -1.56 10.36 -3.78
N THR A 40 -2.19 11.33 -4.45
CA THR A 40 -1.74 11.77 -5.78
C THR A 40 -0.32 12.33 -5.73
N LEU A 41 -0.03 13.22 -4.78
CA LEU A 41 1.30 13.82 -4.61
C LEU A 41 2.36 12.75 -4.32
N ALA A 42 2.09 11.87 -3.35
CA ALA A 42 3.04 10.84 -3.00
C ALA A 42 3.28 9.82 -4.13
N ASN A 43 2.28 9.51 -4.97
CA ASN A 43 2.51 8.71 -6.18
C ASN A 43 3.38 9.44 -7.21
N LEU A 44 3.27 10.77 -7.36
CA LEU A 44 4.16 11.55 -8.23
C LEU A 44 5.60 11.50 -7.71
N ASP A 45 5.79 11.69 -6.41
CA ASP A 45 7.10 11.62 -5.77
C ASP A 45 7.71 10.22 -5.88
N LEU A 46 6.92 9.16 -5.71
CA LEU A 46 7.37 7.77 -5.90
C LEU A 46 7.89 7.52 -7.31
N LYS A 47 7.18 7.99 -8.34
CA LYS A 47 7.62 7.88 -9.73
C LYS A 47 8.91 8.62 -9.99
N GLU A 48 9.07 9.80 -9.40
CA GLU A 48 10.30 10.57 -9.52
C GLU A 48 11.48 9.89 -8.82
N LEU A 49 11.27 9.33 -7.63
CA LEU A 49 12.26 8.52 -6.94
C LEU A 49 12.64 7.27 -7.77
N ALA A 50 11.66 6.61 -8.39
CA ALA A 50 11.89 5.47 -9.28
C ALA A 50 12.78 5.83 -10.47
N ARG A 51 12.54 6.99 -11.11
CA ARG A 51 13.39 7.49 -12.20
C ARG A 51 14.81 7.74 -11.72
N ARG A 52 14.98 8.41 -10.58
CA ARG A 52 16.31 8.68 -9.98
C ARG A 52 17.05 7.41 -9.60
N ALA A 53 16.32 6.37 -9.21
CA ALA A 53 16.88 5.05 -8.91
C ALA A 53 17.20 4.22 -10.17
N GLY A 54 16.89 4.73 -11.38
CA GLY A 54 17.18 4.02 -12.63
C GLY A 54 16.27 2.82 -12.89
N LEU A 55 15.06 2.79 -12.34
CA LEU A 55 14.10 1.71 -12.60
C LEU A 55 13.60 1.78 -14.05
N GLU A 56 13.46 0.61 -14.70
CA GLU A 56 13.06 0.52 -16.12
C GLU A 56 11.61 0.97 -16.39
N ARG A 57 10.72 0.75 -15.42
CA ARG A 57 9.27 1.06 -15.53
C ARG A 57 8.81 1.94 -14.37
N PRO A 58 9.32 3.17 -14.23
CA PRO A 58 9.03 4.01 -13.07
C PRO A 58 7.55 4.40 -12.97
N GLU A 59 6.83 4.44 -14.11
CA GLU A 59 5.42 4.80 -14.16
C GLU A 59 4.48 3.79 -13.50
N THR A 60 4.93 2.55 -13.33
CA THR A 60 4.13 1.49 -12.68
C THR A 60 4.21 1.58 -11.16
N LEU A 61 5.22 2.26 -10.60
CA LEU A 61 5.39 2.36 -9.16
C LEU A 61 4.28 3.23 -8.55
N THR A 62 3.47 2.61 -7.70
CA THR A 62 2.40 3.25 -6.93
C THR A 62 2.31 2.57 -5.56
N PHE A 63 1.57 3.16 -4.63
CA PHE A 63 1.27 2.50 -3.35
C PHE A 63 0.56 1.14 -3.51
N HIS A 64 -0.22 0.95 -4.57
CA HIS A 64 -0.87 -0.32 -4.84
C HIS A 64 0.16 -1.42 -5.11
N VAL A 65 1.21 -1.11 -5.87
CA VAL A 65 2.33 -2.04 -6.11
C VAL A 65 3.04 -2.37 -4.80
N SER A 66 3.29 -1.40 -3.91
CA SER A 66 3.90 -1.68 -2.61
C SER A 66 3.09 -2.68 -1.78
N ARG A 67 1.75 -2.55 -1.78
CA ARG A 67 0.86 -3.49 -1.08
C ARG A 67 0.94 -4.90 -1.69
N HIS A 68 0.93 -4.99 -3.01
CA HIS A 68 1.07 -6.25 -3.74
C HIS A 68 2.42 -6.92 -3.47
N THR A 69 3.52 -6.17 -3.51
CA THR A 69 4.85 -6.69 -3.17
C THR A 69 4.90 -7.18 -1.73
N PHE A 70 4.37 -6.41 -0.78
CA PHE A 70 4.28 -6.85 0.62
C PHE A 70 3.49 -8.14 0.76
N ALA A 71 2.34 -8.25 0.07
CA ALA A 71 1.49 -9.43 0.11
C ALA A 71 2.17 -10.67 -0.50
N ASP A 72 2.84 -10.56 -1.65
CA ASP A 72 3.59 -11.69 -2.24
C ASP A 72 4.76 -12.12 -1.34
N LEU A 73 5.51 -11.15 -0.78
CA LEU A 73 6.56 -11.45 0.19
C LEU A 73 6.00 -12.16 1.43
N ALA A 74 4.86 -11.70 1.94
CA ALA A 74 4.18 -12.30 3.08
C ALA A 74 3.57 -13.68 2.74
N ARG A 75 3.12 -13.91 1.51
CA ARG A 75 2.69 -15.23 1.03
C ARG A 75 3.86 -16.22 1.05
N ARG A 76 5.04 -15.80 0.58
CA ARG A 76 6.24 -16.67 0.53
C ARG A 76 6.72 -17.13 1.90
N THR A 77 6.36 -16.44 2.99
CA THR A 77 6.66 -16.92 4.34
C THR A 77 5.71 -18.02 4.81
N GLY A 78 4.55 -18.20 4.17
CA GLY A 78 3.58 -19.27 4.45
C GLY A 78 2.71 -19.07 5.69
N ASP A 79 2.90 -17.99 6.45
CA ASP A 79 2.16 -17.73 7.69
C ASP A 79 1.00 -16.74 7.46
N VAL A 80 -0.14 -17.29 7.03
CA VAL A 80 -1.38 -16.54 6.75
C VAL A 80 -1.86 -15.74 7.97
N PHE A 81 -1.62 -16.23 9.19
CA PHE A 81 -2.01 -15.54 10.41
C PHE A 81 -1.15 -14.29 10.64
N ALA A 82 0.16 -14.41 10.46
CA ALA A 82 1.08 -13.27 10.51
C ALA A 82 0.76 -12.24 9.41
N VAL A 83 0.44 -12.68 8.20
CA VAL A 83 0.00 -11.81 7.09
C VAL A 83 -1.29 -11.07 7.47
N SER A 84 -2.28 -11.79 8.00
CA SER A 84 -3.57 -11.22 8.41
C SER A 84 -3.40 -10.14 9.48
N LYS A 85 -2.53 -10.38 10.47
CA LYS A 85 -2.17 -9.40 11.49
C LYS A 85 -1.46 -8.19 10.91
N ALA A 86 -0.53 -8.39 9.97
CA ALA A 86 0.21 -7.30 9.35
C ALA A 86 -0.66 -6.42 8.43
N LEU A 87 -1.64 -7.02 7.75
CA LEU A 87 -2.62 -6.31 6.91
C LEU A 87 -3.78 -5.69 7.71
N GLY A 88 -3.87 -5.98 9.01
CA GLY A 88 -4.92 -5.46 9.89
C GLY A 88 -6.31 -6.04 9.59
N HIS A 89 -6.39 -7.20 8.94
CA HIS A 89 -7.67 -7.86 8.67
C HIS A 89 -8.23 -8.47 9.96
N GLN A 90 -9.47 -8.16 10.31
CA GLN A 90 -10.13 -8.73 11.49
C GLN A 90 -10.56 -10.19 11.31
N ARG A 91 -10.61 -10.65 10.06
CA ARG A 91 -11.11 -11.97 9.65
C ARG A 91 -10.08 -12.62 8.74
N LEU A 92 -9.72 -13.87 9.04
CA LEU A 92 -8.70 -14.61 8.30
C LEU A 92 -9.14 -14.85 6.85
N GLU A 93 -10.45 -15.03 6.64
CA GLU A 93 -11.07 -15.26 5.34
C GLU A 93 -10.83 -14.10 4.36
N VAL A 94 -10.67 -12.87 4.87
CA VAL A 94 -10.33 -11.70 4.05
C VAL A 94 -8.91 -11.82 3.52
N THR A 95 -7.99 -12.28 4.36
CA THR A 95 -6.59 -12.54 3.99
C THR A 95 -6.49 -13.73 3.05
N GLU A 96 -7.21 -14.82 3.29
CA GLU A 96 -7.25 -15.99 2.41
C GLU A 96 -7.80 -15.63 1.03
N LYS A 97 -8.91 -14.89 0.96
CA LYS A 97 -9.46 -14.42 -0.33
C LYS A 97 -8.50 -13.46 -1.04
N TYR A 98 -7.84 -12.58 -0.29
CA TYR A 98 -6.82 -11.68 -0.84
C TYR A 98 -5.64 -12.46 -1.42
N LEU A 99 -5.13 -13.47 -0.70
CA LEU A 99 -4.07 -14.37 -1.17
C LEU A 99 -4.50 -15.16 -2.41
N ALA A 100 -5.72 -15.73 -2.42
CA ALA A 100 -6.26 -16.47 -3.55
C ALA A 100 -6.41 -15.61 -4.82
N SER A 101 -6.77 -14.33 -4.68
CA SER A 101 -6.87 -13.42 -5.83
C SER A 101 -5.52 -13.20 -6.54
N PHE A 102 -4.40 -13.36 -5.85
CA PHE A 102 -3.07 -13.34 -6.48
C PHE A 102 -2.80 -14.59 -7.31
N ASP A 103 -3.28 -15.75 -6.86
CA ASP A 103 -3.13 -17.00 -7.63
C ASP A 103 -3.95 -16.92 -8.92
N GLU A 104 -5.16 -16.35 -8.87
CA GLU A 104 -5.96 -16.05 -10.07
C GLU A 104 -5.25 -15.08 -11.02
N GLU A 105 -4.70 -13.96 -10.51
CA GLU A 105 -3.97 -12.98 -11.33
C GLU A 105 -2.69 -13.58 -11.95
N ALA A 106 -1.97 -14.44 -11.21
CA ALA A 106 -0.79 -15.12 -11.71
C ALA A 106 -1.13 -16.13 -12.81
N VAL A 107 -2.20 -16.91 -12.64
CA VAL A 107 -2.70 -17.86 -13.65
C VAL A 107 -3.19 -17.12 -14.89
N ASP A 108 -3.93 -16.02 -14.72
CA ASP A 108 -4.41 -15.20 -15.83
C ASP A 108 -3.25 -14.58 -16.63
N ASN A 109 -2.20 -14.10 -15.97
CA ASN A 109 -1.03 -13.54 -16.63
C ASN A 109 -0.24 -14.61 -17.40
N LEU A 110 -0.05 -15.79 -16.82
CA LEU A 110 0.59 -16.92 -17.49
C LEU A 110 -0.22 -17.37 -18.71
N ALA A 111 -1.55 -17.47 -18.58
CA ALA A 111 -2.43 -17.84 -19.67
C ALA A 111 -2.34 -16.83 -20.82
N ARG A 112 -2.33 -15.52 -20.53
CA ARG A 112 -2.16 -14.48 -21.56
C ARG A 112 -0.82 -14.60 -22.27
N GLU A 113 0.27 -14.81 -21.55
CA GLU A 113 1.63 -14.94 -22.12
C GLU A 113 1.73 -16.17 -23.05
N LEU A 114 1.18 -17.31 -22.64
CA LEU A 114 1.14 -18.53 -23.46
C LEU A 114 0.27 -18.41 -24.72
N TRP A 115 -0.79 -17.60 -24.68
CA TRP A 115 -1.73 -17.42 -25.79
C TRP A 115 -1.47 -16.19 -26.67
N SER A 116 -0.38 -15.45 -26.40
CA SER A 116 0.04 -14.31 -27.22
C SER A 116 1.30 -14.57 -28.07
N GLU A 117 1.77 -15.83 -28.10
CA GLU A 117 2.63 -16.39 -29.16
C GLU A 117 1.79 -16.99 -30.31
#